data_AF-A0A1G2Z117-F1
#
_entry.id   AF-A0A1G2Z117-F1
#
_cell.length_a   1.000
_cell.length_b   1.000
_cell.length_c   1.000
_cell.angle_alpha   90.00
_cell.angle_beta   90.00
_cell.angle_gamma   90.00
#
_symmetry.space_group_name_H-M   'P 1'
#
loop_
_entity.id
_entity.type
_entity.pdbx_description
1 polymer ?
#
loop_
_entity_poly.entity_id
_entity_poly.type
_entity_poly.pdbx_seq_one_letter_code
_entity_poly.pdbx_strand_id
1 'polypeptide(L)'
;MAVLKGMAVICFFAASGAFLRYAEAYVKTIHPAGEGPLVLVNVPPWVNVNLKARVAEVAGSSRFPLEEETASVLARNLAPMAWLDDVNIRVTHDSVRVKARWRKPIAVIDIPEDRSKIYVDPNLIVLDYMPMPHLPIVEIKGVDLGVVPLPGQAFDRGDVAAAVELIVLLQWIDANYTPKNPLLDHIADIDVHNYKGLKNSREPHIVLHTKEDTQIIWGAEKGEWSKCFEATDEQKLARLYAHYRDFGSLSAKVKYINLLDPQDTVPQPIDKYRY
;
A
#
# COMPACT_ATOMS: atom_id res chain seq x y z
N MET A 1 82.48 1.92 8.91
CA MET A 1 81.55 0.78 9.15
C MET A 1 80.14 1.21 9.60
N ALA A 2 79.98 2.35 10.30
CA ALA A 2 78.65 2.84 10.74
C ALA A 2 77.73 3.32 9.59
N VAL A 3 78.27 3.99 8.57
CA VAL A 3 77.50 4.51 7.42
C VAL A 3 76.85 3.38 6.60
N LEU A 4 77.55 2.25 6.44
CA LEU A 4 77.03 1.09 5.72
C LEU A 4 75.85 0.43 6.46
N LYS A 5 75.89 0.39 7.80
CA LYS A 5 74.79 -0.13 8.63
C LYS A 5 73.56 0.77 8.54
N GLY A 6 73.74 2.09 8.49
CA GLY A 6 72.63 3.04 8.31
C GLY A 6 71.91 2.89 6.96
N MET A 7 72.65 2.74 5.86
CA MET A 7 72.03 2.54 4.54
C MET A 7 71.28 1.21 4.43
N ALA A 8 71.80 0.13 5.01
CA ALA A 8 71.12 -1.16 5.00
C ALA A 8 69.75 -1.10 5.70
N VAL A 9 69.66 -0.36 6.81
CA VAL A 9 68.40 -0.16 7.55
C VAL A 9 67.39 0.65 6.74
N ILE A 10 67.83 1.72 6.05
CA ILE A 10 66.95 2.54 5.20
C ILE A 10 66.41 1.73 4.01
N CYS A 11 67.27 0.94 3.35
CA CYS A 11 66.84 0.07 2.25
C CYS A 11 65.83 -0.98 2.72
N PHE A 12 66.01 -1.55 3.92
CA PHE A 12 65.08 -2.52 4.49
C PHE A 12 63.70 -1.92 4.76
N PHE A 13 63.64 -0.70 5.31
CA PHE A 13 62.36 -0.01 5.55
C PHE A 13 61.67 0.37 4.24
N ALA A 14 62.40 0.85 3.23
CA ALA A 14 61.85 1.17 1.92
C ALA A 14 61.30 -0.07 1.21
N ALA A 15 62.03 -1.19 1.24
CA ALA A 15 61.59 -2.46 0.67
C ALA A 15 60.36 -3.02 1.39
N SER A 16 60.33 -2.94 2.72
CA SER A 16 59.19 -3.39 3.54
C SER A 16 57.94 -2.55 3.27
N GLY A 17 58.08 -1.22 3.13
CA GLY A 17 56.97 -0.34 2.78
C GLY A 17 56.41 -0.61 1.38
N ALA A 18 57.29 -0.87 0.40
CA ALA A 18 56.87 -1.26 -0.95
C ALA A 18 56.17 -2.63 -0.97
N PHE A 19 56.70 -3.60 -0.20
CA PHE A 19 56.09 -4.92 -0.06
C PHE A 19 54.71 -4.86 0.60
N LEU A 20 54.53 -4.05 1.65
CA LEU A 20 53.23 -3.88 2.31
C LEU A 20 52.20 -3.26 1.37
N ARG A 21 52.58 -2.25 0.57
CA ARG A 21 51.68 -1.69 -0.45
C ARG A 21 51.34 -2.69 -1.56
N TYR A 22 52.32 -3.48 -1.99
CA TYR A 22 52.09 -4.54 -2.96
C TYR A 22 51.19 -5.63 -2.41
N ALA A 23 51.40 -6.06 -1.16
CA ALA A 23 50.58 -7.05 -0.48
C ALA A 23 49.14 -6.54 -0.27
N GLU A 24 48.97 -5.26 0.08
CA GLU A 24 47.64 -4.64 0.18
C GLU A 24 46.91 -4.61 -1.17
N ALA A 25 47.61 -4.23 -2.24
CA ALA A 25 47.07 -4.27 -3.60
C ALA A 25 46.77 -5.70 -4.05
N TYR A 26 47.64 -6.66 -3.74
CA TYR A 26 47.50 -8.06 -4.11
C TYR A 26 46.33 -8.74 -3.38
N VAL A 27 46.17 -8.47 -2.08
CA VAL A 27 45.02 -8.95 -1.29
C VAL A 27 43.71 -8.39 -1.83
N LYS A 28 43.69 -7.11 -2.25
CA LYS A 28 42.53 -6.50 -2.94
C LYS A 28 42.23 -7.15 -4.30
N THR A 29 43.22 -7.71 -4.99
CA THR A 29 43.03 -8.36 -6.30
C THR A 29 42.66 -9.83 -6.27
N ILE A 30 42.87 -10.56 -5.15
CA ILE A 30 42.75 -12.03 -5.10
C ILE A 30 41.51 -12.56 -4.39
N HIS A 31 40.77 -11.75 -3.65
CA HIS A 31 39.45 -12.18 -3.19
C HIS A 31 38.45 -11.83 -4.28
N PRO A 32 37.97 -12.78 -5.13
CA PRO A 32 36.74 -12.54 -5.85
C PRO A 32 35.73 -12.14 -4.77
N ALA A 33 35.15 -10.95 -4.88
CA ALA A 33 34.12 -10.51 -3.97
C ALA A 33 33.09 -11.63 -3.90
N GLY A 34 32.97 -12.26 -2.73
CA GLY A 34 32.05 -13.37 -2.56
C GLY A 34 30.67 -12.90 -3.00
N GLU A 35 29.97 -13.68 -3.81
CA GLU A 35 28.59 -13.36 -4.16
C GLU A 35 27.65 -13.99 -3.15
N GLY A 36 26.81 -13.18 -2.52
CA GLY A 36 25.74 -13.64 -1.64
C GLY A 36 24.36 -13.49 -2.27
N PRO A 37 23.36 -14.26 -1.80
CA PRO A 37 21.99 -14.11 -2.25
C PRO A 37 21.34 -12.83 -1.70
N LEU A 38 20.34 -12.34 -2.42
CA LEU A 38 19.42 -11.32 -1.96
C LEU A 38 18.43 -11.93 -0.94
N VAL A 39 18.39 -11.39 0.27
CA VAL A 39 17.49 -11.83 1.33
C VAL A 39 16.53 -10.71 1.69
N LEU A 40 15.25 -10.90 1.37
CA LEU A 40 14.20 -9.97 1.78
C LEU A 40 13.82 -10.22 3.25
N VAL A 41 13.93 -9.20 4.09
CA VAL A 41 13.73 -9.26 5.54
C VAL A 41 12.32 -8.79 5.89
N ASN A 42 11.67 -9.49 6.82
CA ASN A 42 10.32 -9.17 7.34
C ASN A 42 9.26 -9.03 6.25
N VAL A 43 9.29 -9.90 5.25
CA VAL A 43 8.30 -9.89 4.17
C VAL A 43 6.93 -10.30 4.72
N PRO A 44 5.88 -9.46 4.58
CA PRO A 44 4.55 -9.81 5.05
C PRO A 44 4.00 -11.07 4.38
N PRO A 45 3.11 -11.83 5.05
CA PRO A 45 2.56 -13.08 4.53
C PRO A 45 1.71 -12.88 3.26
N TRP A 46 1.19 -11.67 3.04
CA TRP A 46 0.39 -11.35 1.86
C TRP A 46 1.23 -11.11 0.59
N VAL A 47 2.56 -10.94 0.71
CA VAL A 47 3.43 -10.73 -0.45
C VAL A 47 3.67 -12.07 -1.15
N ASN A 48 3.15 -12.18 -2.38
CA ASN A 48 3.28 -13.41 -3.18
C ASN A 48 4.67 -13.54 -3.83
N VAL A 49 4.91 -14.69 -4.46
CA VAL A 49 6.20 -14.99 -5.13
C VAL A 49 6.49 -14.03 -6.28
N ASN A 50 5.47 -13.60 -7.02
CA ASN A 50 5.63 -12.68 -8.15
C ASN A 50 6.16 -11.32 -7.71
N LEU A 51 5.62 -10.75 -6.62
CA LEU A 51 6.11 -9.49 -6.06
C LEU A 51 7.54 -9.64 -5.53
N LYS A 52 7.89 -10.77 -4.89
CA LYS A 52 9.29 -11.04 -4.48
C LYS A 52 10.24 -11.12 -5.67
N ALA A 53 9.82 -11.80 -6.74
CA ALA A 53 10.60 -11.92 -7.97
C ALA A 53 10.79 -10.53 -8.62
N ARG A 54 9.74 -9.70 -8.61
CA ARG A 54 9.81 -8.32 -9.10
C ARG A 54 10.82 -7.47 -8.33
N VAL A 55 10.88 -7.60 -7.00
CA VAL A 55 11.92 -6.93 -6.20
C VAL A 55 13.33 -7.37 -6.64
N ALA A 56 13.55 -8.67 -6.85
CA ALA A 56 14.84 -9.17 -7.30
C ALA A 56 15.20 -8.70 -8.73
N GLU A 57 14.21 -8.61 -9.62
CA GLU A 57 14.36 -8.07 -10.97
C GLU A 57 14.75 -6.59 -10.94
N VAL A 58 14.02 -5.76 -10.18
CA VAL A 58 14.31 -4.33 -10.03
C VAL A 58 15.65 -4.11 -9.35
N ALA A 59 16.01 -4.95 -8.37
CA ALA A 59 17.34 -4.94 -7.75
C ALA A 59 18.47 -5.22 -8.77
N GLY A 60 18.17 -5.94 -9.86
CA GLY A 60 19.07 -6.24 -10.98
C GLY A 60 19.62 -7.68 -10.98
N SER A 61 19.47 -8.42 -9.88
CA SER A 61 19.94 -9.81 -9.75
C SER A 61 19.34 -10.47 -8.49
N SER A 62 19.52 -11.79 -8.38
CA SER A 62 19.28 -12.55 -7.14
C SER A 62 20.56 -12.79 -6.33
N ARG A 63 21.73 -12.51 -6.92
CA ARG A 63 23.06 -12.61 -6.30
C ARG A 63 23.85 -11.34 -6.54
N PHE A 64 24.56 -10.88 -5.52
CA PHE A 64 25.30 -9.63 -5.58
C PHE A 64 26.68 -9.78 -4.94
N PRO A 65 27.69 -9.00 -5.40
CA PRO A 65 28.96 -8.89 -4.72
C PRO A 65 28.77 -8.43 -3.27
N LEU A 66 29.48 -9.05 -2.33
CA LEU A 66 29.42 -8.69 -0.91
C LEU A 66 30.37 -7.54 -0.58
N GLU A 67 30.18 -6.43 -1.29
CA GLU A 67 30.95 -5.19 -1.17
C GLU A 67 30.08 -4.07 -0.63
N GLU A 68 30.70 -3.04 -0.02
CA GLU A 68 29.98 -1.90 0.55
C GLU A 68 29.19 -1.11 -0.52
N GLU A 69 29.72 -1.02 -1.74
CA GLU A 69 29.10 -0.31 -2.86
C GLU A 69 27.77 -0.95 -3.32
N THR A 70 27.62 -2.26 -3.14
CA THR A 70 26.41 -3.02 -3.48
C THR A 70 25.17 -2.46 -2.80
N ALA A 71 25.30 -2.03 -1.53
CA ALA A 71 24.18 -1.44 -0.80
C ALA A 71 23.66 -0.16 -1.48
N SER A 72 24.58 0.69 -1.94
CA SER A 72 24.23 1.96 -2.60
C SER A 72 23.62 1.75 -3.97
N VAL A 73 24.11 0.77 -4.74
CA VAL A 73 23.53 0.41 -6.05
C VAL A 73 22.12 -0.11 -5.87
N LEU A 74 21.91 -1.06 -4.95
CA LEU A 74 20.60 -1.61 -4.66
C LEU A 74 19.61 -0.56 -4.15
N ALA A 75 20.06 0.36 -3.30
CA ALA A 75 19.21 1.42 -2.76
C ALA A 75 18.65 2.29 -3.89
N ARG A 76 19.52 2.68 -4.82
CA ARG A 76 19.15 3.46 -6.00
C ARG A 76 18.21 2.70 -6.94
N ASN A 77 18.46 1.40 -7.15
CA ASN A 77 17.62 0.57 -8.01
C ASN A 77 16.22 0.35 -7.43
N LEU A 78 16.13 0.16 -6.11
CA LEU A 78 14.86 -0.11 -5.41
C LEU A 78 14.09 1.16 -5.02
N ALA A 79 14.75 2.32 -4.94
CA ALA A 79 14.11 3.61 -4.63
C ALA A 79 12.85 3.93 -5.47
N PRO A 80 12.81 3.69 -6.79
CA PRO A 80 11.60 3.95 -7.59
C PRO A 80 10.50 2.89 -7.43
N MET A 81 10.72 1.81 -6.68
CA MET A 81 9.75 0.73 -6.55
C MET A 81 8.62 1.12 -5.60
N ALA A 82 7.46 1.48 -6.16
CA ALA A 82 6.29 1.96 -5.41
C ALA A 82 5.83 1.03 -4.28
N TRP A 83 5.97 -0.29 -4.44
CA TRP A 83 5.58 -1.28 -3.43
C TRP A 83 6.41 -1.26 -2.13
N LEU A 84 7.58 -0.62 -2.17
CA LEU A 84 8.51 -0.54 -1.06
C LEU A 84 8.64 0.91 -0.58
N ASP A 85 8.81 1.06 0.72
CA ASP A 85 9.09 2.33 1.37
C ASP A 85 10.15 2.10 2.46
N ASP A 86 10.89 3.15 2.85
CA ASP A 86 11.94 3.07 3.87
C ASP A 86 12.91 1.88 3.64
N VAL A 87 13.47 1.81 2.42
CA VAL A 87 14.35 0.71 2.00
C VAL A 87 15.71 0.84 2.69
N ASN A 88 16.04 -0.14 3.52
CA ASN A 88 17.32 -0.29 4.20
C ASN A 88 18.03 -1.55 3.70
N ILE A 89 19.25 -1.38 3.21
CA ILE A 89 20.05 -2.47 2.67
C ILE A 89 21.29 -2.66 3.53
N ARG A 90 21.55 -3.91 3.89
CA ARG A 90 22.73 -4.32 4.64
C ARG A 90 23.43 -5.46 3.94
N VAL A 91 24.70 -5.25 3.61
CA VAL A 91 25.58 -6.30 3.10
C VAL A 91 26.22 -7.00 4.29
N THR A 92 26.15 -8.34 4.31
CA THR A 92 26.82 -9.20 5.30
C THR A 92 27.92 -10.01 4.62
N HIS A 93 28.61 -10.86 5.38
CA HIS A 93 29.65 -11.74 4.85
C HIS A 93 29.11 -12.88 3.98
N ASP A 94 27.78 -13.09 3.97
CA ASP A 94 27.12 -14.21 3.30
C ASP A 94 25.95 -13.79 2.41
N SER A 95 25.38 -12.59 2.56
CA SER A 95 24.16 -12.19 1.87
C SER A 95 23.99 -10.67 1.78
N VAL A 96 23.08 -10.23 0.91
CA VAL A 96 22.61 -8.85 0.88
C VAL A 96 21.17 -8.81 1.37
N ARG A 97 20.95 -8.15 2.50
CA ARG A 97 19.68 -8.15 3.21
C ARG A 97 18.93 -6.86 2.95
N VAL A 98 17.72 -6.95 2.42
CA VAL A 98 16.84 -5.81 2.15
C VAL A 98 15.70 -5.82 3.14
N LYS A 99 15.64 -4.80 3.99
CA LYS A 99 14.51 -4.53 4.87
C LYS A 99 13.76 -3.31 4.33
N ALA A 100 12.45 -3.40 4.21
CA ALA A 100 11.62 -2.29 3.76
C ALA A 100 10.23 -2.37 4.40
N ARG A 101 9.52 -1.24 4.40
CA ARG A 101 8.09 -1.16 4.67
C ARG A 101 7.33 -1.49 3.38
N TRP A 102 6.57 -2.59 3.41
CA TRP A 102 5.79 -3.05 2.26
C TRP A 102 4.45 -2.34 2.21
N ARG A 103 4.13 -1.71 1.08
CA ARG A 103 2.82 -1.06 0.87
C ARG A 103 1.80 -2.10 0.43
N LYS A 104 0.75 -2.28 1.24
CA LYS A 104 -0.34 -3.20 0.94
C LYS A 104 -1.43 -2.45 0.17
N PRO A 105 -1.78 -2.86 -1.05
CA PRO A 105 -2.90 -2.27 -1.78
C PRO A 105 -4.21 -2.61 -1.06
N ILE A 106 -5.12 -1.65 -1.03
CA ILE A 106 -6.47 -1.83 -0.48
C ILE A 106 -7.55 -1.50 -1.51
N ALA A 107 -7.20 -0.71 -2.52
CA ALA A 107 -8.09 -0.31 -3.58
C ALA A 107 -7.44 -0.50 -4.95
N VAL A 108 -8.29 -0.74 -5.95
CA VAL A 108 -7.93 -0.72 -7.37
C VAL A 108 -8.77 0.31 -8.10
N ILE A 109 -8.16 1.03 -9.02
CA ILE A 109 -8.83 1.97 -9.91
C ILE A 109 -8.54 1.54 -11.33
N ASP A 110 -9.60 1.37 -12.12
CA ASP A 110 -9.50 1.13 -13.55
C ASP A 110 -9.33 2.49 -14.24
N ILE A 111 -8.38 2.57 -15.18
CA ILE A 111 -8.08 3.75 -15.99
C ILE A 111 -8.52 3.43 -17.42
N PRO A 112 -9.75 3.80 -17.82
CA PRO A 112 -10.30 3.43 -19.12
C PRO A 112 -9.48 3.95 -20.30
N GLU A 113 -8.94 5.16 -20.18
CA GLU A 113 -8.18 5.85 -21.23
C GLU A 113 -6.95 5.03 -21.67
N ASP A 114 -6.22 4.50 -20.70
CA ASP A 114 -4.99 3.73 -20.92
C ASP A 114 -5.22 2.22 -20.91
N ARG A 115 -6.46 1.77 -20.69
CA ARG A 115 -6.84 0.36 -20.43
C ARG A 115 -5.95 -0.29 -19.38
N SER A 116 -5.57 0.49 -18.38
CA SER A 116 -4.66 0.09 -17.33
C SER A 116 -5.41 0.08 -15.99
N LYS A 117 -4.75 -0.48 -14.99
CA LYS A 117 -5.22 -0.49 -13.61
C LYS A 117 -4.10 0.07 -12.76
N ILE A 118 -4.46 0.69 -11.65
CA ILE A 118 -3.53 1.08 -10.60
C ILE A 118 -4.06 0.60 -9.26
N TYR A 119 -3.15 0.37 -8.31
CA TYR A 119 -3.55 0.18 -6.92
C TYR A 119 -3.29 1.44 -6.10
N VAL A 120 -4.01 1.53 -4.99
CA VAL A 120 -3.83 2.60 -4.01
C VAL A 120 -3.67 1.97 -2.62
N ASP A 121 -2.67 2.43 -1.87
CA ASP A 121 -2.43 2.04 -0.48
C ASP A 121 -3.23 2.94 0.51
N PRO A 122 -3.27 2.61 1.82
CA PRO A 122 -3.97 3.43 2.82
C PRO A 122 -3.47 4.88 2.96
N ASN A 123 -2.28 5.20 2.44
CA ASN A 123 -1.70 6.54 2.45
C ASN A 123 -1.88 7.26 1.10
N LEU A 124 -2.81 6.77 0.27
CA LEU A 124 -3.10 7.28 -1.07
C LEU A 124 -1.93 7.16 -2.05
N ILE A 125 -0.93 6.31 -1.79
CA ILE A 125 0.18 6.12 -2.73
C ILE A 125 -0.24 5.16 -3.84
N VAL A 126 -0.02 5.60 -5.08
CA VAL A 126 -0.24 4.79 -6.28
C VAL A 126 0.81 3.69 -6.35
N LEU A 127 0.37 2.45 -6.59
CA LEU A 127 1.23 1.32 -6.89
C LEU A 127 0.95 0.84 -8.32
N ASP A 128 1.98 0.35 -9.00
CA ASP A 128 1.82 -0.31 -10.28
C ASP A 128 0.99 -1.59 -10.12
N TYR A 129 0.14 -1.87 -11.11
CA TYR A 129 -0.74 -3.02 -11.06
C TYR A 129 0.02 -4.32 -11.28
N MET A 130 -0.20 -5.25 -10.36
CA MET A 130 0.24 -6.64 -10.45
C MET A 130 -0.84 -7.51 -9.83
N PRO A 131 -1.36 -8.54 -10.51
CA PRO A 131 -2.48 -9.32 -9.98
C PRO A 131 -2.22 -9.87 -8.57
N MET A 132 -3.07 -9.46 -7.61
CA MET A 132 -3.07 -9.92 -6.22
C MET A 132 -4.44 -10.54 -5.83
N PRO A 133 -4.83 -11.68 -6.44
CA PRO A 133 -6.20 -12.23 -6.31
C PRO A 133 -6.56 -12.68 -4.89
N HIS A 134 -5.57 -12.88 -4.02
CA HIS A 134 -5.76 -13.31 -2.63
C HIS A 134 -5.93 -12.15 -1.64
N LEU A 135 -5.87 -10.90 -2.11
CA LEU A 135 -6.10 -9.72 -1.28
C LEU A 135 -7.55 -9.22 -1.45
N PRO A 136 -8.21 -8.76 -0.37
CA PRO A 136 -9.52 -8.12 -0.46
C PRO A 136 -9.38 -6.67 -0.95
N ILE A 137 -9.05 -6.52 -2.24
CA ILE A 137 -8.89 -5.23 -2.89
C ILE A 137 -10.24 -4.81 -3.46
N VAL A 138 -10.72 -3.64 -3.04
CA VAL A 138 -12.01 -3.10 -3.50
C VAL A 138 -11.80 -2.19 -4.70
N GLU A 139 -12.65 -2.30 -5.72
CA GLU A 139 -12.62 -1.39 -6.86
C GLU A 139 -13.22 -0.03 -6.48
N ILE A 140 -12.59 1.08 -6.86
CA ILE A 140 -13.18 2.41 -6.73
C ILE A 140 -13.61 2.87 -8.12
N LYS A 141 -14.89 3.22 -8.26
CA LYS A 141 -15.51 3.67 -9.50
C LYS A 141 -15.92 5.14 -9.40
N GLY A 142 -16.06 5.78 -10.56
CA GLY A 142 -16.54 7.16 -10.64
C GLY A 142 -15.52 8.21 -10.19
N VAL A 143 -14.25 7.83 -10.05
CA VAL A 143 -13.15 8.77 -9.74
C VAL A 143 -12.97 9.76 -10.89
N ASP A 144 -12.76 11.03 -10.58
CA ASP A 144 -12.31 12.01 -11.55
C ASP A 144 -10.81 11.81 -11.83
N LEU A 145 -10.51 11.05 -12.89
CA LEU A 145 -9.18 10.58 -13.23
C LEU A 145 -8.22 11.67 -13.76
N GLY A 146 -8.69 12.91 -13.99
CA GLY A 146 -7.91 14.09 -14.39
C GLY A 146 -6.47 13.81 -14.85
N VAL A 147 -5.51 13.97 -13.95
CA VAL A 147 -4.12 13.51 -14.13
C VAL A 147 -3.84 12.41 -13.11
N VAL A 148 -3.63 11.18 -13.60
CA VAL A 148 -3.26 10.04 -12.76
C VAL A 148 -1.78 10.14 -12.37
N PRO A 149 -1.43 10.12 -11.07
CA PRO A 149 -0.04 10.14 -10.62
C PRO A 149 0.73 8.87 -11.02
N LEU A 150 2.05 8.99 -11.12
CA LEU A 150 2.93 7.85 -11.37
C LEU A 150 3.01 6.95 -10.12
N PRO A 151 3.33 5.65 -10.27
CA PRO A 151 3.60 4.78 -9.13
C PRO A 151 4.63 5.38 -8.16
N GLY A 152 4.35 5.31 -6.87
CA GLY A 152 5.13 5.91 -5.79
C GLY A 152 4.71 7.34 -5.42
N GLN A 153 3.85 7.98 -6.22
CA GLN A 153 3.30 9.30 -5.91
C GLN A 153 1.94 9.21 -5.20
N ALA A 154 1.58 10.27 -4.48
CA ALA A 154 0.29 10.37 -3.80
C ALA A 154 -0.83 10.74 -4.78
N PHE A 155 -1.95 10.04 -4.71
CA PHE A 155 -3.20 10.33 -5.38
C PHE A 155 -4.14 11.11 -4.46
N ASP A 156 -3.71 12.32 -4.11
CA ASP A 156 -4.41 13.20 -3.18
C ASP A 156 -5.61 13.89 -3.84
N ARG A 157 -6.65 13.10 -4.09
CA ARG A 157 -7.94 13.55 -4.63
C ARG A 157 -9.03 13.21 -3.63
N GLY A 158 -9.95 14.14 -3.39
CA GLY A 158 -10.94 14.02 -2.32
C GLY A 158 -11.86 12.80 -2.48
N ASP A 159 -12.22 12.46 -3.71
CA ASP A 159 -13.04 11.31 -4.06
C ASP A 159 -12.32 9.98 -3.75
N VAL A 160 -11.08 9.83 -4.21
CA VAL A 160 -10.21 8.68 -3.89
C VAL A 160 -9.98 8.58 -2.38
N ALA A 161 -9.68 9.70 -1.73
CA ALA A 161 -9.43 9.76 -0.30
C ALA A 161 -10.65 9.31 0.52
N ALA A 162 -11.85 9.76 0.16
CA ALA A 162 -13.08 9.36 0.84
C ALA A 162 -13.37 7.86 0.70
N ALA A 163 -13.19 7.29 -0.50
CA ALA A 163 -13.35 5.86 -0.73
C ALA A 163 -12.29 5.04 0.05
N VAL A 164 -11.02 5.46 0.00
CA VAL A 164 -9.93 4.82 0.75
C VAL A 164 -10.17 4.88 2.26
N GLU A 165 -10.59 6.02 2.79
CA GLU A 165 -10.90 6.17 4.21
C GLU A 165 -12.04 5.24 4.64
N LEU A 166 -13.08 5.10 3.80
CA LEU A 166 -14.17 4.17 4.04
C LEU A 166 -13.69 2.71 4.02
N ILE A 167 -12.83 2.32 3.08
CA ILE A 167 -12.23 0.97 3.05
C ILE A 167 -11.43 0.72 4.33
N VAL A 168 -10.58 1.67 4.75
CA VAL A 168 -9.78 1.55 5.98
C VAL A 168 -10.67 1.42 7.22
N LEU A 169 -11.76 2.19 7.29
CA LEU A 169 -12.74 2.12 8.36
C LEU A 169 -13.38 0.73 8.42
N LEU A 170 -13.83 0.20 7.28
CA LEU A 170 -14.43 -1.14 7.20
C LEU A 170 -13.41 -2.22 7.54
N GLN A 171 -12.16 -2.13 7.08
CA GLN A 171 -11.09 -3.07 7.45
C GLN A 171 -10.85 -3.10 8.96
N TRP A 172 -10.87 -1.93 9.60
CA TRP A 172 -10.70 -1.83 11.04
C TRP A 172 -11.87 -2.49 11.78
N ILE A 173 -13.12 -2.25 11.37
CA ILE A 173 -14.28 -2.90 11.99
C ILE A 173 -14.23 -4.42 11.75
N ASP A 174 -13.95 -4.86 10.53
CA ASP A 174 -13.85 -6.28 10.18
C ASP A 174 -12.82 -7.03 11.05
N ALA A 175 -11.66 -6.42 11.28
CA ALA A 175 -10.62 -7.00 12.12
C ALA A 175 -11.06 -7.16 13.59
N ASN A 176 -11.95 -6.29 14.09
CA ASN A 176 -12.38 -6.28 15.49
C ASN A 176 -13.69 -7.06 15.74
N TYR A 177 -14.60 -7.10 14.77
CA TYR A 177 -15.96 -7.63 14.96
C TYR A 177 -16.25 -8.89 14.14
N THR A 178 -15.73 -9.01 12.92
CA THR A 178 -16.06 -10.09 11.97
C THR A 178 -14.83 -10.71 11.28
N PRO A 179 -13.75 -11.06 12.01
CA PRO A 179 -12.47 -11.44 11.39
C PRO A 179 -12.51 -12.73 10.55
N LYS A 180 -13.53 -13.57 10.76
CA LYS A 180 -13.71 -14.83 10.01
C LYS A 180 -14.49 -14.67 8.70
N ASN A 181 -15.28 -13.61 8.59
CA ASN A 181 -16.10 -13.31 7.43
C ASN A 181 -16.19 -11.78 7.26
N PRO A 182 -15.07 -11.12 6.89
CA PRO A 182 -15.01 -9.69 6.70
C PRO A 182 -16.10 -9.20 5.75
N LEU A 183 -16.76 -8.10 6.09
CA LEU A 183 -17.77 -7.46 5.25
C LEU A 183 -17.16 -7.01 3.92
N LEU A 184 -15.91 -6.54 3.92
CA LEU A 184 -15.21 -6.13 2.69
C LEU A 184 -15.07 -7.25 1.66
N ASP A 185 -15.08 -8.52 2.07
CA ASP A 185 -15.05 -9.64 1.13
C ASP A 185 -16.35 -9.74 0.30
N HIS A 186 -17.42 -9.06 0.72
CA HIS A 186 -18.71 -9.00 0.04
C HIS A 186 -18.92 -7.72 -0.77
N ILE A 187 -18.04 -6.74 -0.63
CA ILE A 187 -18.06 -5.51 -1.41
C ILE A 187 -17.32 -5.74 -2.73
N ALA A 188 -17.97 -5.41 -3.84
CA ALA A 188 -17.37 -5.43 -5.17
C ALA A 188 -16.67 -4.11 -5.46
N ASP A 189 -17.38 -3.00 -5.28
CA ASP A 189 -16.87 -1.67 -5.57
C ASP A 189 -17.46 -0.58 -4.67
N ILE A 190 -16.76 0.55 -4.63
CA ILE A 190 -17.21 1.80 -4.03
C ILE A 190 -17.28 2.83 -5.14
N ASP A 191 -18.48 3.34 -5.39
CA ASP A 191 -18.77 4.34 -6.39
C ASP A 191 -18.82 5.74 -5.77
N VAL A 192 -17.96 6.61 -6.27
CA VAL A 192 -17.81 8.01 -5.88
C VAL A 192 -18.14 8.98 -7.02
N HIS A 193 -18.85 8.56 -8.06
CA HIS A 193 -19.18 9.40 -9.23
C HIS A 193 -19.90 10.72 -8.88
N ASN A 194 -20.66 10.71 -7.77
CA ASN A 194 -21.40 11.86 -7.26
C ASN A 194 -20.79 12.38 -5.95
N TYR A 195 -19.48 12.21 -5.76
CA TYR A 195 -18.75 12.75 -4.61
C TYR A 195 -19.14 14.21 -4.35
N LYS A 196 -19.48 14.52 -3.09
CA LYS A 196 -19.97 15.84 -2.64
C LYS A 196 -21.19 16.39 -3.38
N GLY A 197 -21.97 15.52 -4.04
CA GLY A 197 -23.16 15.92 -4.79
C GLY A 197 -22.83 16.73 -6.04
N LEU A 198 -21.61 16.61 -6.58
CA LEU A 198 -21.13 17.41 -7.71
C LEU A 198 -21.93 17.19 -9.01
N LYS A 199 -22.53 16.00 -9.18
CA LYS A 199 -23.40 15.70 -10.32
C LYS A 199 -24.85 16.03 -9.99
N ASN A 200 -25.33 15.56 -8.84
CA ASN A 200 -26.68 15.78 -8.36
C ASN A 200 -26.71 15.75 -6.83
N SER A 201 -27.02 16.89 -6.20
CA SER A 201 -27.10 17.01 -4.73
C SER A 201 -28.22 16.20 -4.08
N ARG A 202 -29.14 15.63 -4.86
CA ARG A 202 -30.21 14.74 -4.37
C ARG A 202 -29.84 13.27 -4.44
N GLU A 203 -28.77 12.93 -5.15
CA GLU A 203 -28.28 11.55 -5.24
C GLU A 203 -27.25 11.30 -4.14
N PRO A 204 -27.08 10.05 -3.69
CA PRO A 204 -26.07 9.71 -2.70
C PRO A 204 -24.67 10.11 -3.16
N HIS A 205 -23.82 10.60 -2.25
CA HIS A 205 -22.46 10.99 -2.60
C HIS A 205 -21.52 9.79 -2.77
N ILE A 206 -21.70 8.75 -1.95
CA ILE A 206 -20.94 7.50 -1.97
C ILE A 206 -21.93 6.34 -1.92
N VAL A 207 -21.75 5.36 -2.80
CA VAL A 207 -22.52 4.11 -2.85
C VAL A 207 -21.56 2.94 -2.88
N LEU A 208 -21.81 1.90 -2.09
CA LEU A 208 -21.06 0.64 -2.20
C LEU A 208 -21.92 -0.37 -2.94
N HIS A 209 -21.31 -1.13 -3.83
CA HIS A 209 -21.95 -2.26 -4.50
C HIS A 209 -21.40 -3.56 -3.95
N THR A 210 -22.29 -4.46 -3.60
CA THR A 210 -21.92 -5.82 -3.19
C THR A 210 -21.67 -6.70 -4.41
N LYS A 211 -20.98 -7.82 -4.21
CA LYS A 211 -20.75 -8.83 -5.27
C LYS A 211 -22.03 -9.46 -5.81
N GLU A 212 -23.14 -9.34 -5.08
CA GLU A 212 -24.46 -9.82 -5.49
C GLU A 212 -25.38 -8.66 -5.92
N ASP A 213 -24.81 -7.53 -6.38
CA ASP A 213 -25.53 -6.40 -6.99
C ASP A 213 -26.52 -5.67 -6.03
N THR A 214 -26.37 -5.86 -4.73
CA THR A 214 -27.07 -5.04 -3.72
C THR A 214 -26.35 -3.71 -3.52
N GLN A 215 -27.09 -2.61 -3.52
CA GLN A 215 -26.58 -1.26 -3.28
C GLN A 215 -26.60 -0.89 -1.80
N ILE A 216 -25.52 -0.33 -1.29
CA ILE A 216 -25.44 0.23 0.07
C ILE A 216 -25.27 1.74 -0.07
N ILE A 217 -26.32 2.47 0.27
CA ILE A 217 -26.35 3.93 0.18
C ILE A 217 -25.67 4.49 1.42
N TRP A 218 -24.39 4.85 1.29
CA TRP A 218 -23.60 5.40 2.38
C TRP A 218 -23.88 6.89 2.59
N GLY A 219 -23.95 7.67 1.51
CA GLY A 219 -24.16 9.13 1.57
C GLY A 219 -22.86 9.91 1.64
N ALA A 220 -22.83 10.94 2.47
CA ALA A 220 -21.69 11.84 2.66
C ALA A 220 -20.41 11.10 3.11
N GLU A 221 -19.27 11.71 2.79
CA GLU A 221 -17.96 11.28 3.29
C GLU A 221 -17.91 11.29 4.82
N LYS A 222 -16.97 10.53 5.38
CA LYS A 222 -16.83 10.40 6.83
C LYS A 222 -16.63 11.77 7.48
N GLY A 223 -17.35 12.00 8.58
CA GLY A 223 -17.35 13.26 9.32
C GLY A 223 -18.26 14.35 8.74
N GLU A 224 -18.82 14.17 7.55
CA GLU A 224 -19.61 15.20 6.86
C GLU A 224 -21.12 14.97 6.88
N TRP A 225 -21.58 13.95 7.59
CA TRP A 225 -23.00 13.59 7.76
C TRP A 225 -23.88 14.79 8.19
N SER A 226 -23.35 15.68 9.03
CA SER A 226 -24.08 16.81 9.59
C SER A 226 -24.46 17.86 8.53
N LYS A 227 -23.63 18.05 7.50
CA LYS A 227 -23.92 18.99 6.39
C LYS A 227 -25.05 18.48 5.50
N CYS A 228 -25.25 17.16 5.46
CA CYS A 228 -26.25 16.49 4.64
C CYS A 228 -27.49 16.03 5.41
N PHE A 229 -27.55 16.29 6.74
CA PHE A 229 -28.61 15.82 7.64
C PHE A 229 -28.79 14.30 7.61
N GLU A 230 -27.69 13.57 7.46
CA GLU A 230 -27.65 12.10 7.44
C GLU A 230 -27.38 11.52 8.83
N ALA A 231 -27.59 10.21 8.99
CA ALA A 231 -27.12 9.45 10.15
C ALA A 231 -25.61 9.61 10.38
N THR A 232 -25.17 9.54 11.64
CA THR A 232 -23.71 9.61 11.93
C THR A 232 -22.98 8.39 11.39
N ASP A 233 -21.67 8.48 11.18
CA ASP A 233 -20.87 7.36 10.66
C ASP A 233 -20.98 6.12 11.56
N GLU A 234 -21.06 6.31 12.89
CA GLU A 234 -21.26 5.23 13.85
C GLU A 234 -22.62 4.57 13.70
N GLN A 235 -23.68 5.36 13.47
CA GLN A 235 -25.03 4.83 13.22
C GLN A 235 -25.07 4.05 11.90
N LYS A 236 -24.44 4.57 10.84
CA LYS A 236 -24.31 3.90 9.53
C LYS A 236 -23.62 2.55 9.67
N LEU A 237 -22.46 2.52 10.35
CA LEU A 237 -21.71 1.29 10.62
C LEU A 237 -22.52 0.31 11.47
N ALA A 238 -23.12 0.77 12.57
CA ALA A 238 -23.89 -0.09 13.46
C ALA A 238 -25.04 -0.78 12.72
N ARG A 239 -25.76 -0.05 11.86
CA ARG A 239 -26.84 -0.62 11.03
C ARG A 239 -26.32 -1.60 10.00
N LEU A 240 -25.26 -1.23 9.28
CA LEU A 240 -24.68 -2.08 8.24
C LEU A 240 -24.21 -3.42 8.82
N TYR A 241 -23.48 -3.38 9.95
CA TYR A 241 -22.99 -4.59 10.61
C TYR A 241 -24.09 -5.36 11.35
N ALA A 242 -25.11 -4.70 11.89
CA ALA A 242 -26.29 -5.38 12.42
C ALA A 242 -27.01 -6.16 11.31
N HIS A 243 -27.26 -5.52 10.16
CA HIS A 243 -27.85 -6.19 9.01
C HIS A 243 -27.02 -7.40 8.57
N TYR A 244 -25.71 -7.19 8.38
CA TYR A 244 -24.80 -8.26 7.96
C TYR A 244 -24.76 -9.42 8.96
N ARG A 245 -24.76 -9.15 10.28
CA ARG A 245 -24.81 -10.17 11.32
C ARG A 245 -26.12 -10.95 11.31
N ASP A 246 -27.24 -10.24 11.17
CA ASP A 246 -28.57 -10.84 11.30
C ASP A 246 -28.92 -11.73 10.07
N PHE A 247 -28.39 -11.40 8.89
CA PHE A 247 -28.64 -12.16 7.64
C PHE A 247 -27.46 -13.01 7.16
N GLY A 248 -26.25 -12.81 7.70
CA GLY A 248 -25.02 -13.48 7.27
C GLY A 248 -24.51 -13.09 5.88
N SER A 249 -25.20 -12.17 5.21
CA SER A 249 -24.90 -11.64 3.88
C SER A 249 -25.44 -10.22 3.76
N LEU A 250 -24.94 -9.43 2.80
CA LEU A 250 -25.45 -8.09 2.50
C LEU A 250 -26.63 -8.10 1.54
N SER A 251 -27.02 -9.27 1.06
CA SER A 251 -27.86 -9.46 -0.13
C SER A 251 -29.12 -10.26 0.19
N ALA A 252 -29.66 -10.05 1.40
CA ALA A 252 -30.81 -10.74 1.98
C ALA A 252 -32.15 -10.47 1.25
N LYS A 253 -32.17 -10.61 -0.08
CA LYS A 253 -33.28 -10.30 -1.02
C LYS A 253 -33.68 -8.83 -1.05
N VAL A 254 -32.81 -7.94 -0.60
CA VAL A 254 -33.01 -6.49 -0.70
C VAL A 254 -32.25 -5.96 -1.90
N LYS A 255 -32.84 -5.00 -2.62
CA LYS A 255 -32.16 -4.31 -3.73
C LYS A 255 -31.16 -3.27 -3.22
N TYR A 256 -31.48 -2.66 -2.08
CA TYR A 256 -30.63 -1.64 -1.47
C TYR A 256 -30.74 -1.64 0.06
N ILE A 257 -29.68 -1.18 0.72
CA ILE A 257 -29.60 -0.86 2.14
C ILE A 257 -29.39 0.64 2.26
N ASN A 258 -30.37 1.36 2.82
CA ASN A 258 -30.28 2.80 3.05
C ASN A 258 -29.67 3.10 4.42
N LEU A 259 -28.52 3.78 4.47
CA LEU A 259 -27.87 4.18 5.71
C LEU A 259 -28.08 5.67 6.06
N LEU A 260 -28.81 6.43 5.22
CA LEU A 260 -28.94 7.89 5.38
C LEU A 260 -29.83 8.31 6.56
N ASP A 261 -30.90 7.56 6.86
CA ASP A 261 -31.92 8.01 7.82
C ASP A 261 -31.35 7.98 9.25
N PRO A 262 -31.40 9.02 10.09
CA PRO A 262 -30.99 8.91 11.49
C PRO A 262 -31.97 8.03 12.30
N GLN A 263 -31.50 7.26 13.31
CA GLN A 263 -32.43 6.46 14.17
C GLN A 263 -33.27 7.34 15.10
N ASP A 264 -32.80 8.56 15.36
CA ASP A 264 -33.38 9.50 16.32
C ASP A 264 -34.12 10.65 15.64
N THR A 265 -35.02 10.38 14.70
CA THR A 265 -36.06 11.37 14.38
C THR A 265 -36.98 11.48 15.59
N VAL A 266 -36.59 12.34 16.54
CA VAL A 266 -37.52 12.93 17.51
C VAL A 266 -38.69 13.47 16.69
N PRO A 267 -39.93 12.97 16.87
CA PRO A 267 -41.06 13.40 16.07
C PRO A 267 -41.17 14.91 16.18
N GLN A 268 -41.06 15.60 15.04
CA GLN A 268 -41.20 17.04 15.06
C GLN A 268 -42.67 17.38 15.34
N PRO A 269 -42.97 18.46 16.08
CA PRO A 269 -44.36 18.84 16.39
C PRO A 269 -45.27 19.00 15.16
N ILE A 270 -44.66 19.17 13.98
CA ILE A 270 -45.32 19.36 12.69
C ILE A 270 -45.92 18.05 12.14
N ASP A 271 -45.40 16.89 12.54
CA ASP A 271 -45.92 15.57 12.12
C ASP A 271 -47.28 15.24 12.77
N LYS A 272 -47.69 15.99 13.81
CA LYS A 272 -49.02 15.83 14.44
C LYS A 272 -50.17 16.44 13.65
N TYR A 273 -49.90 17.19 12.59
CA TYR A 273 -50.94 17.92 11.84
C TYR A 273 -51.15 17.43 10.40
N ARG A 274 -50.61 16.26 10.03
CA ARG A 274 -50.92 15.59 8.75
C ARG A 274 -51.83 14.39 9.00
N TYR A 275 -53.12 14.66 9.22
CA TYR A 275 -54.21 13.70 9.07
C TYR A 275 -55.35 14.39 8.31
#